data_AF-A0AAD7YNB7-F1
#
_entry.id   AF-A0AAD7YNB7-F1
#
_cell.length_a   1.000
_cell.length_b   1.000
_cell.length_c   1.000
_cell.angle_alpha   90.00
_cell.angle_beta   90.00
_cell.angle_gamma   90.00
#
_symmetry.space_group_name_H-M   'P 1'
#
loop_
_entity.id
_entity.type
_entity.pdbx_description
1 polymer ?
#
loop_
_entity_poly.entity_id
_entity_poly.type
_entity_poly.pdbx_seq_one_letter_code
_entity_poly.pdbx_strand_id
1 'polypeptide(L)'
;MTDRVIASRPSLEQVTAIVDFMEKHPALALGQLRGLEGREESKKLWFMLTRVVNNITGPTRPMKSWIKYWADKKSTVRSKVQGGGGDPNNLCSNIEKKIWDLFLAGDNGKPRGVKQESKFLDENLYDEESMDQNHVESDPVLAFEEPVADVEERQTALMEKMFKVMSDQAAAMTQLAHASQVNAQAMERLADASQIQARAIDRLANTFETISAATHDVRNAIVDIDATMKRYYSTSPT
;
A
#
# COMPACT_ATOMS: atom_id res chain seq x y z
N MET A 1 17.24 32.99 16.36
CA MET A 1 18.07 31.76 16.34
C MET A 1 17.11 30.57 16.24
N THR A 2 16.92 30.02 15.04
CA THR A 2 16.06 28.85 14.86
C THR A 2 16.94 27.60 14.95
N ASP A 3 16.96 26.98 16.12
CA ASP A 3 17.59 25.68 16.31
C ASP A 3 17.03 24.71 15.28
N ARG A 4 17.90 24.21 14.41
CA ARG A 4 17.61 23.05 13.57
C ARG A 4 17.52 21.85 14.50
N VAL A 5 16.34 21.65 15.08
CA VAL A 5 16.00 20.42 15.81
C VAL A 5 16.27 19.27 14.84
N ILE A 6 17.33 18.51 15.14
CA ILE A 6 17.74 17.32 14.42
C ILE A 6 16.49 16.48 14.22
N ALA A 7 16.17 16.18 12.95
CA ALA A 7 14.92 15.58 12.52
C ALA A 7 14.75 14.17 13.14
N SER A 8 14.24 14.11 14.37
CA SER A 8 14.01 12.86 15.10
C SER A 8 13.12 11.93 14.30
N ARG A 9 13.50 10.65 14.21
CA ARG A 9 12.75 9.66 13.43
C ARG A 9 11.31 9.61 13.94
N PRO A 10 10.28 9.64 13.06
CA PRO A 10 8.90 9.46 13.48
C PRO A 10 8.74 8.19 14.31
N SER A 11 7.91 8.24 15.36
CA SER A 11 7.63 7.07 16.17
C SER A 11 6.88 6.02 15.35
N LEU A 12 6.93 4.75 15.77
CA LEU A 12 6.23 3.68 15.06
C LEU A 12 4.73 3.96 14.94
N GLU A 13 4.12 4.47 16.01
CA GLU A 13 2.71 4.87 16.04
C GLU A 13 2.39 5.98 15.03
N GLN A 14 3.25 6.98 14.90
CA GLN A 14 3.11 8.03 13.89
C GLN A 14 3.20 7.46 12.46
N VAL A 15 4.13 6.54 12.21
CA VAL A 15 4.27 5.90 10.90
C VAL A 15 3.02 5.06 10.57
N THR A 16 2.51 4.30 11.53
CA THR A 16 1.27 3.52 11.35
C THR A 16 0.09 4.44 11.05
N ALA A 17 -0.08 5.52 11.81
CA ALA A 17 -1.16 6.48 11.58
C ALA A 17 -1.09 7.16 10.21
N ILE A 18 0.11 7.47 9.71
CA ILE A 18 0.30 7.98 8.35
C ILE A 18 -0.18 6.96 7.32
N VAL A 19 0.23 5.70 7.46
CA VAL A 19 -0.12 4.64 6.50
C VAL A 19 -1.62 4.36 6.49
N ASP A 20 -2.25 4.31 7.66
CA ASP A 20 -3.70 4.11 7.78
C ASP A 20 -4.50 5.30 7.22
N PHE A 21 -3.97 6.53 7.35
CA PHE A 21 -4.57 7.69 6.70
C PHE A 21 -4.45 7.61 5.17
N MET A 22 -3.29 7.18 4.66
CA MET A 22 -3.06 7.01 3.22
C MET A 22 -3.92 5.89 2.62
N GLU A 23 -4.19 4.83 3.37
CA GLU A 23 -5.08 3.74 2.96
C GLU A 23 -6.53 4.22 2.78
N LYS A 24 -7.00 5.12 3.66
CA LYS A 24 -8.32 5.75 3.54
C LYS A 24 -8.39 6.78 2.41
N HIS A 25 -7.27 7.37 2.02
CA HIS A 25 -7.17 8.40 0.98
C HIS A 25 -6.15 8.03 -0.11
N PRO A 26 -6.41 6.99 -0.92
CA PRO A 26 -5.43 6.49 -1.90
C PRO A 26 -5.09 7.52 -2.98
N ALA A 27 -6.04 8.39 -3.35
CA ALA A 27 -5.80 9.47 -4.33
C ALA A 27 -4.74 10.49 -3.83
N LEU A 28 -4.72 10.77 -2.52
CA LEU A 28 -3.67 11.57 -1.87
C LEU A 28 -2.34 10.82 -1.85
N ALA A 29 -2.37 9.55 -1.45
CA ALA A 29 -1.21 8.70 -1.30
C ALA A 29 -0.43 8.52 -2.61
N LEU A 30 -1.16 8.39 -3.72
CA LEU A 30 -0.64 8.22 -5.08
C LEU A 30 -0.37 9.56 -5.80
N GLY A 31 -0.78 10.70 -5.22
CA GLY A 31 -0.63 12.01 -5.85
C GLY A 31 -1.48 12.16 -7.12
N GLN A 32 -2.65 11.52 -7.14
CA GLN A 32 -3.58 11.51 -8.28
C GLN A 32 -4.56 12.70 -8.26
N LEU A 33 -4.64 13.42 -7.14
CA LEU A 33 -5.43 14.65 -7.01
C LEU A 33 -4.80 15.77 -7.85
N ARG A 34 -5.31 15.97 -9.07
CA ARG A 34 -4.88 16.99 -10.04
C ARG A 34 -6.00 18.00 -10.29
N GLY A 35 -5.65 19.16 -10.87
CA GLY A 35 -6.58 20.27 -11.09
C GLY A 35 -6.72 21.21 -9.89
N LEU A 36 -7.53 22.26 -10.02
CA LEU A 36 -7.73 23.26 -8.97
C LEU A 36 -8.39 22.65 -7.72
N GLU A 37 -9.49 21.93 -7.92
CA GLU A 37 -10.24 21.26 -6.84
C GLU A 37 -9.40 20.18 -6.14
N GLY A 38 -8.68 19.35 -6.93
CA GLY A 38 -7.78 18.34 -6.38
C GLY A 38 -6.60 18.90 -5.59
N ARG A 39 -6.09 20.10 -5.94
CA ARG A 39 -5.04 20.78 -5.16
C ARG A 39 -5.58 21.24 -3.80
N GLU A 40 -6.79 21.80 -3.76
CA GLU A 40 -7.39 22.25 -2.52
C GLU A 40 -7.74 21.08 -1.61
N GLU A 41 -8.30 20.00 -2.17
CA GLU A 41 -8.57 18.77 -1.45
C GLU A 41 -7.28 18.14 -0.91
N SER A 42 -6.22 18.08 -1.72
CA SER A 42 -4.90 17.60 -1.28
C SER A 42 -4.40 18.38 -0.08
N LYS A 43 -4.52 19.72 -0.12
CA LYS A 43 -4.09 20.58 0.99
C LYS A 43 -4.90 20.31 2.26
N LYS A 44 -6.23 20.16 2.14
CA LYS A 44 -7.12 19.83 3.26
C LYS A 44 -6.74 18.48 3.89
N LEU A 45 -6.54 17.45 3.07
CA LEU A 45 -6.18 16.11 3.53
C LEU A 45 -4.79 16.08 4.20
N TRP A 46 -3.79 16.74 3.61
CA TRP A 46 -2.45 16.85 4.22
C TRP A 46 -2.46 17.62 5.54
N PHE A 47 -3.32 18.64 5.66
CA PHE A 47 -3.49 19.38 6.91
C PHE A 47 -4.13 18.52 8.00
N MET A 48 -5.16 17.75 7.65
CA MET A 48 -5.80 16.79 8.57
C MET A 48 -4.80 15.72 9.04
N LEU A 49 -4.03 15.13 8.11
CA LEU A 49 -2.97 14.18 8.46
C LEU A 49 -1.97 14.80 9.44
N THR A 50 -1.51 16.03 9.16
CA THR A 50 -0.54 16.71 10.03
C THR A 50 -1.08 16.87 11.45
N ARG A 51 -2.35 17.23 11.60
CA ARG A 51 -3.01 17.35 12.91
C ARG A 51 -3.08 16.01 13.64
N VAL A 52 -3.48 14.94 12.95
CA VAL A 52 -3.57 13.59 13.53
C VAL A 52 -2.20 13.11 14.00
N VAL A 53 -1.18 13.21 13.15
CA VAL A 53 0.16 12.69 13.43
C VAL A 53 0.88 13.49 14.52
N ASN A 54 0.69 14.81 14.54
CA ASN A 54 1.27 15.66 15.59
C ASN A 54 0.58 15.50 16.96
N ASN A 55 -0.63 14.94 17.01
CA ASN A 55 -1.32 14.60 18.27
C ASN A 55 -0.85 13.28 18.89
N ILE A 56 -0.07 12.48 18.16
CA ILE A 56 0.50 11.21 18.64
C ILE A 56 1.85 11.50 19.31
N THR A 57 2.20 10.70 20.33
CA THR A 57 3.49 10.79 21.01
C THR A 57 4.66 10.61 20.03
N GLY A 58 5.43 11.67 19.82
CA GLY A 58 6.55 11.68 18.89
C GLY A 58 6.94 13.09 18.42
N PRO A 59 7.83 13.20 17.42
CA PRO A 59 8.21 14.48 16.84
C PRO A 59 7.04 15.15 16.10
N THR A 60 6.76 16.40 16.43
CA THR A 60 5.80 17.23 15.69
C THR A 60 6.48 17.89 14.50
N ARG A 61 5.84 17.86 13.32
CA ARG A 61 6.42 18.43 12.11
C ARG A 61 5.38 19.23 11.31
N PRO A 62 5.79 20.25 10.54
CA PRO A 62 4.89 20.97 9.67
C PRO A 62 4.47 20.08 8.49
N MET A 63 3.33 20.41 7.88
CA MET A 63 2.73 19.67 6.76
C MET A 63 3.74 19.37 5.63
N LYS A 64 4.55 20.35 5.23
CA LYS A 64 5.58 20.19 4.19
C LYS A 64 6.60 19.08 4.53
N SER A 65 6.91 18.88 5.82
CA SER A 65 7.83 17.83 6.25
C SER A 65 7.21 16.44 6.20
N TRP A 66 5.91 16.30 6.50
CA TRP A 66 5.19 15.02 6.36
C TRP A 66 4.99 14.62 4.90
N ILE A 67 4.71 15.59 4.02
CA ILE A 67 4.66 15.37 2.56
C ILE A 67 6.00 14.81 2.07
N LYS A 68 7.11 15.47 2.44
CA LYS A 68 8.46 15.01 2.09
C LYS A 68 8.75 13.62 2.66
N TYR A 69 8.44 13.39 3.93
CA TYR A 69 8.62 12.09 4.58
C TYR A 69 7.90 10.96 3.82
N TRP A 70 6.65 11.18 3.40
CA TRP A 70 5.91 10.18 2.64
C TRP A 70 6.54 9.88 1.28
N ALA A 71 7.00 10.91 0.56
CA ALA A 71 7.72 10.75 -0.70
C ALA A 71 9.02 9.95 -0.53
N ASP A 72 9.83 10.32 0.47
CA ASP A 72 11.10 9.65 0.79
C ASP A 72 10.86 8.19 1.24
N LYS A 73 9.81 7.93 2.03
CA LYS A 73 9.45 6.58 2.49
C LYS A 73 9.05 5.68 1.32
N LYS A 74 8.21 6.15 0.39
CA LYS A 74 7.86 5.41 -0.83
C LYS A 74 9.08 5.14 -1.71
N SER A 75 9.96 6.13 -1.89
CA SER A 75 11.21 5.97 -2.63
C SER A 75 12.11 4.89 -2.01
N THR A 76 12.25 4.93 -0.68
CA THR A 76 13.02 3.93 0.08
C THR A 76 12.46 2.51 -0.11
N VAL A 77 11.14 2.34 0.01
CA VAL A 77 10.47 1.04 -0.19
C VAL A 77 10.69 0.54 -1.62
N ARG A 78 10.54 1.41 -2.61
CA ARG A 78 10.79 1.07 -4.02
C ARG A 78 12.23 0.66 -4.28
N SER A 79 13.19 1.40 -3.73
CA SER A 79 14.62 1.11 -3.86
C SER A 79 14.99 -0.23 -3.21
N LYS A 80 14.40 -0.58 -2.06
CA LYS A 80 14.62 -1.87 -1.41
C LYS A 80 14.14 -3.04 -2.27
N VAL A 81 12.95 -2.94 -2.88
CA VAL A 81 12.43 -4.00 -3.75
C VAL A 81 13.25 -4.11 -5.03
N GLN A 82 13.57 -2.99 -5.69
CA GLN A 82 14.36 -2.98 -6.92
C GLN A 82 15.80 -3.46 -6.70
N GLY A 83 16.45 -3.05 -5.60
CA GLY A 83 17.78 -3.50 -5.22
C GLY A 83 17.84 -4.99 -4.84
N GLY A 84 16.70 -5.56 -4.42
CA GLY A 84 16.53 -6.98 -4.13
C GLY A 84 16.11 -7.84 -5.33
N GLY A 85 16.32 -7.36 -6.56
CA GLY A 85 15.95 -8.11 -7.78
C GLY A 85 14.47 -8.07 -8.13
N GLY A 86 13.72 -7.10 -7.58
CA GLY A 86 12.28 -6.98 -7.78
C GLY A 86 11.45 -7.85 -6.84
N ASP A 87 12.07 -8.58 -5.90
CA ASP A 87 11.37 -9.41 -4.94
C ASP A 87 10.87 -8.57 -3.73
N PRO A 88 9.54 -8.42 -3.55
CA PRO A 88 8.95 -7.71 -2.41
C PRO A 88 9.25 -8.36 -1.06
N ASN A 89 9.69 -9.62 -1.02
CA ASN A 89 10.04 -10.33 0.22
C ASN A 89 11.25 -9.72 0.94
N ASN A 90 12.04 -8.89 0.26
CA ASN A 90 13.14 -8.13 0.86
C ASN A 90 12.68 -7.01 1.82
N LEU A 91 11.37 -6.71 1.86
CA LEU A 91 10.82 -5.74 2.80
C LEU A 91 10.63 -6.40 4.19
N CYS A 92 11.53 -6.11 5.11
CA CYS A 92 11.52 -6.73 6.45
C CYS A 92 10.43 -6.17 7.39
N SER A 93 9.81 -5.02 7.09
CA SER A 93 8.79 -4.41 7.95
C SER A 93 7.39 -4.58 7.37
N ASN A 94 6.44 -5.01 8.19
CA ASN A 94 5.01 -5.12 7.82
C ASN A 94 4.44 -3.81 7.26
N ILE A 95 4.92 -2.66 7.75
CA ILE A 95 4.56 -1.33 7.24
C ILE A 95 5.09 -1.12 5.82
N GLU A 96 6.31 -1.56 5.55
CA GLU A 96 6.92 -1.42 4.22
C GLU A 96 6.22 -2.32 3.21
N LYS A 97 5.87 -3.56 3.60
CA LYS A 97 5.02 -4.46 2.80
C LYS A 97 3.67 -3.82 2.49
N LYS A 98 2.97 -3.29 3.50
CA LYS A 98 1.68 -2.59 3.33
C LYS A 98 1.79 -1.40 2.36
N ILE A 99 2.84 -0.59 2.46
CA ILE A 99 3.09 0.52 1.53
C ILE A 99 3.32 0.01 0.10
N TRP A 100 4.08 -1.08 -0.04
CA TRP A 100 4.34 -1.68 -1.35
C TRP A 100 3.06 -2.21 -1.98
N ASP A 101 2.33 -3.06 -1.25
CA ASP A 101 1.13 -3.74 -1.75
C ASP A 101 0.02 -2.76 -2.12
N LEU A 102 -0.22 -1.74 -1.30
CA LEU A 102 -1.32 -0.78 -1.51
C LEU A 102 -1.00 0.32 -2.54
N PHE A 103 0.26 0.74 -2.67
CA PHE A 103 0.59 1.97 -3.43
C PHE A 103 1.64 1.80 -4.52
N LEU A 104 2.41 0.72 -4.54
CA LEU A 104 3.57 0.58 -5.44
C LEU A 104 3.53 -0.68 -6.31
N ALA A 105 2.86 -1.75 -5.88
CA ALA A 105 2.79 -3.03 -6.59
C ALA A 105 2.21 -2.90 -8.02
N GLY A 106 1.30 -1.94 -8.24
CA GLY A 106 0.69 -1.66 -9.55
C GLY A 106 1.45 -0.68 -10.46
N ASP A 107 2.58 -0.11 -10.03
CA ASP A 107 3.32 0.95 -10.77
C ASP A 107 4.41 0.40 -11.71
N ASN A 108 4.45 -0.92 -11.93
CA ASN A 108 5.51 -1.67 -12.62
C ASN A 108 5.52 -1.53 -14.17
N GLY A 109 5.19 -0.36 -14.73
CA GLY A 109 5.04 -0.27 -16.20
C GLY A 109 5.35 1.06 -16.89
N LYS A 110 5.70 2.14 -16.18
CA LYS A 110 6.16 3.36 -16.86
C LYS A 110 7.54 3.76 -16.37
N PRO A 111 8.59 3.59 -17.20
CA PRO A 111 9.84 4.27 -16.93
C PRO A 111 9.55 5.78 -16.97
N ARG A 112 9.53 6.43 -15.80
CA ARG A 112 9.81 7.86 -15.77
C ARG A 112 11.26 7.98 -16.17
N GLY A 113 11.48 8.26 -17.46
CA GLY A 113 12.78 8.58 -17.99
C GLY A 113 13.51 9.52 -17.05
N VAL A 114 14.74 9.16 -16.73
CA VAL A 114 15.70 10.00 -16.03
C VAL A 114 15.88 11.28 -16.85
N LYS A 115 15.07 12.29 -16.57
CA LYS A 115 15.52 13.67 -16.54
C LYS A 115 15.70 14.01 -15.09
N GLN A 116 16.96 13.89 -14.69
CA GLN A 116 17.56 14.70 -13.65
C GLN A 116 17.16 16.17 -13.90
N GLU A 117 16.09 16.62 -13.28
CA GLU A 117 15.90 18.01 -12.91
C GLU A 117 15.05 18.02 -11.63
N SER A 118 15.73 18.28 -10.52
CA SER A 118 15.15 18.67 -9.25
C SER A 118 14.48 20.05 -9.41
N LYS A 119 13.35 20.05 -10.13
CA LYS A 119 12.53 21.23 -10.48
C LYS A 119 11.02 20.92 -10.42
N PHE A 120 10.62 19.94 -9.60
CA PHE A 120 9.20 19.56 -9.44
C PHE A 120 8.54 20.16 -8.18
N LEU A 121 9.06 21.30 -7.74
CA LEU A 121 8.38 22.28 -6.90
C LEU A 121 8.63 23.65 -7.57
N ASP A 122 8.23 23.77 -8.83
CA ASP A 122 8.20 25.05 -9.53
C ASP A 122 7.10 25.89 -8.88
N GLU A 123 7.50 26.67 -7.88
CA GLU A 123 7.40 28.15 -7.84
C GLU A 123 6.11 28.81 -8.38
N ASN A 124 4.98 28.12 -8.42
CA ASN A 124 3.65 28.66 -8.73
C ASN A 124 2.64 28.39 -7.58
N LEU A 125 3.12 28.05 -6.39
CA LEU A 125 2.26 27.79 -5.21
C LEU A 125 1.98 29.05 -4.38
N TYR A 126 2.53 30.21 -4.76
CA TYR A 126 2.29 31.49 -4.12
C TYR A 126 2.36 32.59 -5.18
N ASP A 127 1.27 32.76 -5.93
CA ASP A 127 0.98 34.06 -6.52
C ASP A 127 -0.41 34.45 -6.01
N GLU A 128 -0.38 35.33 -5.01
CA GLU A 128 -1.53 35.91 -4.33
C GLU A 128 -1.48 37.39 -4.68
N GLU A 129 -2.18 37.81 -5.75
CA GLU A 129 -2.83 39.13 -5.82
C GLU A 129 -3.68 39.29 -7.09
N SER A 130 -4.96 39.63 -6.87
CA SER A 130 -5.76 40.57 -7.68
C SER A 130 -6.19 40.17 -9.11
N MET A 131 -7.28 39.41 -9.23
CA MET A 131 -8.19 39.56 -10.36
C MET A 131 -9.23 40.66 -10.05
N ASP A 132 -9.15 41.75 -10.79
CA ASP A 132 -10.09 42.87 -10.90
C ASP A 132 -10.00 43.29 -12.38
N GLN A 133 -11.00 43.64 -13.19
CA GLN A 133 -12.45 43.61 -13.14
C GLN A 133 -12.92 44.10 -14.53
N ASN A 134 -14.04 43.57 -15.05
CA ASN A 134 -14.89 44.12 -16.12
C ASN A 134 -14.26 44.55 -17.48
N HIS A 135 -14.64 43.87 -18.57
CA HIS A 135 -15.14 44.57 -19.76
C HIS A 135 -16.07 43.69 -20.59
N VAL A 136 -17.23 44.24 -20.93
CA VAL A 136 -18.35 43.66 -21.68
C VAL A 136 -18.41 44.38 -23.04
N GLU A 137 -18.95 43.65 -24.04
CA GLU A 137 -19.50 44.13 -25.33
C GLU A 137 -18.55 44.45 -26.50
N SER A 138 -18.62 43.66 -27.58
CA SER A 138 -19.35 44.02 -28.83
C SER A 138 -18.99 43.08 -29.99
N ASP A 139 -20.03 42.63 -30.72
CA ASP A 139 -19.99 41.78 -31.92
C ASP A 139 -19.40 42.53 -33.15
N PRO A 140 -18.91 41.83 -34.20
CA PRO A 140 -19.83 41.57 -35.33
C PRO A 140 -19.65 40.21 -36.03
N VAL A 141 -20.81 39.60 -36.31
CA VAL A 141 -21.14 38.63 -37.36
C VAL A 141 -20.17 38.64 -38.56
N LEU A 142 -19.44 37.54 -38.74
CA LEU A 142 -18.80 37.18 -40.01
C LEU A 142 -19.38 35.87 -40.54
N ALA A 143 -19.97 35.96 -41.72
CA ALA A 143 -20.40 34.84 -42.54
C ALA A 143 -19.22 33.89 -42.76
N PHE A 144 -19.34 32.65 -42.26
CA PHE A 144 -18.41 31.57 -42.57
C PHE A 144 -19.13 30.60 -43.50
N GLU A 145 -18.75 30.65 -44.77
CA GLU A 145 -19.12 29.69 -45.80
C GLU A 145 -18.54 28.33 -45.39
N GLU A 146 -19.43 27.41 -44.99
CA GLU A 146 -19.10 26.09 -44.46
C GLU A 146 -18.62 25.17 -45.62
N PRO A 147 -17.37 24.67 -45.61
CA PRO A 147 -16.91 23.73 -46.61
C PRO A 147 -17.42 22.33 -46.26
N VAL A 148 -18.23 21.76 -47.15
CA VAL A 148 -18.98 20.50 -47.01
C VAL A 148 -18.10 19.23 -47.08
N ALA A 149 -16.87 19.27 -46.58
CA ALA A 149 -15.89 18.18 -46.69
C ALA A 149 -15.70 17.31 -45.42
N ASP A 150 -16.39 17.61 -44.30
CA ASP A 150 -16.02 17.09 -42.97
C ASP A 150 -16.95 15.99 -42.39
N VAL A 151 -17.95 15.49 -43.13
CA VAL A 151 -18.85 14.45 -42.58
C VAL A 151 -18.29 13.04 -42.81
N GLU A 152 -17.72 12.79 -43.97
CA GLU A 152 -17.23 11.46 -44.37
C GLU A 152 -15.87 11.14 -43.71
N GLU A 153 -14.96 12.13 -43.62
CA GLU A 153 -13.69 12.01 -42.89
C GLU A 153 -13.90 11.83 -41.38
N ARG A 154 -14.91 12.50 -40.82
CA ARG A 154 -15.31 12.29 -39.42
C ARG A 154 -15.89 10.90 -39.19
N GLN A 155 -16.64 10.35 -40.14
CA GLN A 155 -17.17 8.99 -40.06
C GLN A 155 -16.06 7.93 -40.18
N THR A 156 -15.08 8.12 -41.07
CA THR A 156 -13.93 7.20 -41.18
C THR A 156 -13.03 7.26 -39.94
N ALA A 157 -12.78 8.46 -39.39
CA ALA A 157 -12.03 8.62 -38.14
C ALA A 157 -12.74 7.98 -36.93
N LEU A 158 -14.08 8.04 -36.89
CA LEU A 158 -14.85 7.40 -35.82
C LEU A 158 -14.84 5.86 -35.94
N MET A 159 -14.92 5.33 -37.16
CA MET A 159 -14.81 3.89 -37.42
C MET A 159 -13.41 3.36 -37.06
N GLU A 160 -12.34 4.08 -37.43
CA GLU A 160 -10.97 3.74 -37.05
C GLU A 160 -10.80 3.76 -35.52
N LYS A 161 -11.37 4.75 -34.84
CA LYS A 161 -11.34 4.85 -33.38
C LYS A 161 -12.08 3.70 -32.70
N MET A 162 -13.26 3.29 -33.22
CA MET A 162 -13.96 2.10 -32.72
C MET A 162 -13.14 0.82 -32.93
N PHE A 163 -12.53 0.65 -34.12
CA PHE A 163 -11.71 -0.51 -34.41
C PHE A 163 -10.53 -0.62 -33.45
N LYS A 164 -9.85 0.51 -33.17
CA LYS A 164 -8.77 0.57 -32.18
C LYS A 164 -9.24 0.28 -30.76
N VAL A 165 -10.39 0.83 -30.34
CA VAL A 165 -10.96 0.53 -29.02
C VAL A 165 -11.29 -0.96 -28.89
N MET A 166 -11.84 -1.58 -29.94
CA MET A 166 -12.12 -3.02 -29.94
C MET A 166 -10.86 -3.87 -29.95
N SER A 167 -9.80 -3.48 -30.68
CA SER A 167 -8.52 -4.19 -30.64
C SER A 167 -7.86 -4.10 -29.26
N ASP A 168 -7.90 -2.92 -28.65
CA ASP A 168 -7.37 -2.68 -27.30
C ASP A 168 -8.19 -3.45 -26.26
N GLN A 169 -9.52 -3.49 -26.40
CA GLN A 169 -10.42 -4.27 -25.56
C GLN A 169 -10.18 -5.78 -25.70
N ALA A 170 -9.96 -6.29 -26.92
CA ALA A 170 -9.65 -7.70 -27.16
C ALA A 170 -8.30 -8.09 -26.55
N ALA A 171 -7.29 -7.23 -26.67
CA ALA A 171 -5.98 -7.44 -26.04
C ALA A 171 -6.09 -7.43 -24.52
N ALA A 172 -6.84 -6.49 -23.94
CA ALA A 172 -7.08 -6.41 -22.51
C ALA A 172 -7.85 -7.65 -21.98
N MET A 173 -8.88 -8.11 -22.71
CA MET A 173 -9.61 -9.33 -22.35
C MET A 173 -8.72 -10.57 -22.38
N THR A 174 -7.84 -10.68 -23.38
CA THR A 174 -6.89 -11.80 -23.47
C THR A 174 -5.90 -11.79 -22.32
N GLN A 175 -5.37 -10.61 -21.96
CA GLN A 175 -4.48 -10.48 -20.81
C GLN A 175 -5.19 -10.82 -19.49
N LEU A 176 -6.45 -10.38 -19.33
CA LEU A 176 -7.26 -10.69 -18.15
C LEU A 176 -7.52 -12.20 -18.04
N ALA A 177 -7.85 -12.86 -19.16
CA ALA A 177 -8.04 -14.32 -19.20
C ALA A 177 -6.76 -15.07 -18.79
N HIS A 178 -5.60 -14.67 -19.33
CA HIS A 178 -4.31 -15.25 -18.95
C HIS A 178 -3.98 -15.02 -17.47
N ALA A 179 -4.15 -13.79 -16.97
CA ALA A 179 -3.94 -13.46 -15.56
C ALA A 179 -4.87 -14.27 -14.64
N SER A 180 -6.13 -14.45 -15.02
CA SER A 180 -7.08 -15.28 -14.29
C SER A 180 -6.65 -16.75 -14.25
N GLN A 181 -6.11 -17.28 -15.35
CA GLN A 181 -5.62 -18.65 -15.41
C GLN A 181 -4.40 -18.86 -14.50
N VAL A 182 -3.45 -17.93 -14.51
CA VAL A 182 -2.28 -17.97 -13.61
C VAL A 182 -2.71 -17.87 -12.15
N ASN A 183 -3.67 -16.99 -11.84
CA ASN A 183 -4.21 -16.87 -10.48
C ASN A 183 -4.89 -18.16 -10.02
N ALA A 184 -5.66 -18.83 -10.89
CA ALA A 184 -6.27 -20.11 -10.57
C ALA A 184 -5.23 -21.19 -10.26
N GLN A 185 -4.17 -21.28 -11.07
CA GLN A 185 -3.06 -22.23 -10.83
C GLN A 185 -2.30 -21.92 -9.53
N ALA A 186 -2.06 -20.65 -9.23
CA ALA A 186 -1.43 -20.26 -7.97
C ALA A 186 -2.30 -20.62 -6.76
N MET A 187 -3.62 -20.44 -6.88
CA MET A 187 -4.59 -20.77 -5.83
C MET A 187 -4.67 -22.28 -5.60
N GLU A 188 -4.61 -23.10 -6.65
CA GLU A 188 -4.55 -24.56 -6.57
C GLU A 188 -3.31 -25.02 -5.78
N ARG A 189 -2.13 -24.49 -6.09
CA ARG A 189 -0.89 -24.81 -5.36
C ARG A 189 -0.94 -24.41 -3.89
N LEU A 190 -1.61 -23.28 -3.59
CA LEU A 190 -1.81 -22.83 -2.21
C LEU A 190 -2.72 -23.80 -1.45
N ALA A 191 -3.80 -24.26 -2.08
CA ALA A 191 -4.70 -25.24 -1.50
C ALA A 191 -3.99 -26.57 -1.18
N ASP A 192 -3.17 -27.07 -2.10
CA ASP A 192 -2.37 -28.29 -1.87
C ASP A 192 -1.40 -28.13 -0.70
N ALA A 193 -0.67 -27.01 -0.66
CA ALA A 193 0.24 -26.71 0.45
C ALA A 193 -0.50 -26.63 1.80
N SER A 194 -1.69 -26.00 1.80
CA SER A 194 -2.54 -25.90 2.99
C SER A 194 -3.01 -27.28 3.46
N GLN A 195 -3.35 -28.19 2.54
CA GLN A 195 -3.74 -29.55 2.90
C GLN A 195 -2.58 -30.36 3.52
N ILE A 196 -1.35 -30.18 3.00
CA ILE A 196 -0.15 -30.79 3.59
C ILE A 196 0.08 -30.25 5.01
N GLN A 197 -0.08 -28.94 5.21
CA GLN A 197 0.05 -28.31 6.53
C GLN A 197 -1.00 -28.83 7.51
N ALA A 198 -2.27 -28.96 7.10
CA ALA A 198 -3.33 -29.52 7.94
C ALA A 198 -2.97 -30.92 8.44
N ARG A 199 -2.48 -31.80 7.55
CA ARG A 199 -2.03 -33.15 7.93
C ARG A 199 -0.83 -33.13 8.89
N ALA A 200 0.08 -32.16 8.75
CA ALA A 200 1.20 -32.00 9.68
C ALA A 200 0.71 -31.58 11.08
N ILE A 201 -0.28 -30.70 11.14
CA ILE A 201 -0.92 -30.28 12.40
C ILE A 201 -1.62 -31.46 13.07
N ASP A 202 -2.35 -32.31 12.34
CA ASP A 202 -2.98 -33.51 12.89
C ASP A 202 -1.95 -34.48 13.50
N ARG A 203 -0.80 -34.64 12.84
CA ARG A 203 0.30 -35.43 13.39
C ARG A 203 0.84 -34.85 14.69
N LEU A 204 0.99 -33.52 14.77
CA LEU A 204 1.41 -32.85 15.98
C LEU A 204 0.39 -33.03 17.11
N ALA A 205 -0.91 -32.90 16.82
CA ALA A 205 -1.98 -33.14 17.79
C ALA A 205 -1.87 -34.56 18.41
N ASN A 206 -1.73 -35.59 17.57
CA ASN A 206 -1.56 -36.97 18.05
C ASN A 206 -0.30 -37.15 18.92
N THR A 207 0.80 -36.47 18.57
CA THR A 207 2.02 -36.52 19.42
C THR A 207 1.81 -35.84 20.76
N PHE A 208 1.07 -34.73 20.81
CA PHE A 208 0.74 -34.05 22.06
C PHE A 208 -0.18 -34.89 22.95
N GLU A 209 -1.17 -35.57 22.38
CA GLU A 209 -2.02 -36.50 23.13
C GLU A 209 -1.20 -37.64 23.74
N THR A 210 -0.29 -38.24 22.95
CA THR A 210 0.62 -39.29 23.44
C THR A 210 1.53 -38.79 24.56
N ILE A 211 2.12 -37.60 24.43
CA ILE A 211 2.96 -36.99 25.47
C ILE A 211 2.13 -36.69 26.72
N SER A 212 0.89 -36.23 26.56
CA SER A 212 -0.02 -35.95 27.67
C SER A 212 -0.33 -37.21 28.49
N ALA A 213 -0.66 -38.31 27.80
CA ALA A 213 -0.90 -39.61 28.42
C ALA A 213 0.36 -40.10 29.18
N ALA A 214 1.51 -40.10 28.52
CA ALA A 214 2.77 -40.51 29.15
C ALA A 214 3.14 -39.65 30.36
N THR A 215 2.89 -38.35 30.30
CA THR A 215 3.12 -37.43 31.43
C THR A 215 2.20 -37.76 32.60
N HIS A 216 0.94 -38.12 32.32
CA HIS A 216 0.00 -38.57 33.35
C HIS A 216 0.46 -39.87 34.02
N ASP A 217 0.95 -40.83 33.22
CA ASP A 217 1.48 -42.10 33.73
C ASP A 217 2.71 -41.89 34.62
N VAL A 218 3.66 -41.05 34.20
CA VAL A 218 4.84 -40.69 35.00
C VAL A 218 4.43 -40.03 36.31
N ARG A 219 3.45 -39.11 36.26
CA ARG A 219 2.92 -38.46 37.48
C ARG A 219 2.33 -39.49 38.43
N ASN A 220 1.51 -40.41 37.94
CA ASN A 220 0.87 -41.43 38.76
C ASN A 220 1.93 -42.35 39.39
N ALA A 221 2.93 -42.78 38.62
CA ALA A 221 4.03 -43.59 39.14
C ALA A 221 4.83 -42.88 40.25
N ILE A 222 5.08 -41.58 40.12
CA ILE A 222 5.75 -40.79 41.17
C ILE A 222 4.90 -40.74 42.45
N VAL A 223 3.59 -40.55 42.32
CA VAL A 223 2.67 -40.55 43.47
C VAL A 223 2.64 -41.92 44.14
N ASP A 224 2.62 -43.01 43.37
CA ASP A 224 2.64 -44.37 43.91
C ASP A 224 3.95 -44.68 44.62
N ILE A 225 5.08 -44.24 44.08
CA ILE A 225 6.40 -44.36 44.74
C ILE A 225 6.40 -43.59 46.06
N ASP A 226 5.94 -42.34 46.08
CA ASP A 226 5.86 -41.53 47.31
C ASP A 226 4.94 -42.17 48.36
N ALA A 227 3.76 -42.65 47.95
CA ALA A 227 2.83 -43.35 48.84
C ALA A 227 3.44 -44.63 49.42
N THR A 228 4.15 -45.39 48.59
CA THR A 228 4.84 -46.62 49.01
C THR A 228 5.97 -46.30 50.00
N MET A 229 6.81 -45.30 49.70
CA MET A 229 7.88 -44.84 50.59
C MET A 229 7.32 -44.40 51.95
N LYS A 230 6.28 -43.56 51.97
CA LYS A 230 5.65 -43.11 53.21
C LYS A 230 5.13 -44.27 54.06
N ARG A 231 4.54 -45.31 53.45
CA ARG A 231 4.10 -46.50 54.20
C ARG A 231 5.26 -47.23 54.89
N TYR A 232 6.38 -47.41 54.21
CA TYR A 232 7.55 -48.11 54.79
C TYR A 232 8.21 -47.32 55.93
N TYR A 233 8.28 -45.99 55.83
CA TYR A 233 8.95 -45.16 56.84
C TYR A 233 8.03 -44.70 57.99
N SER A 234 6.71 -44.80 57.86
CA SER A 234 5.77 -44.43 58.94
C SER A 234 5.49 -45.57 59.92
N THR A 235 5.89 -46.81 59.61
CA THR A 235 5.65 -48.00 60.46
C THR A 235 6.85 -48.41 61.31
N SER A 236 7.92 -47.59 61.40
CA SER A 236 8.99 -47.84 62.37
C SER A 236 8.44 -47.65 63.79
N PRO A 237 8.33 -48.71 64.61
CA PRO A 237 7.95 -48.54 66.01
C PRO A 237 9.09 -47.81 66.72
N THR A 238 8.73 -46.78 67.48
CA THR A 238 9.63 -46.17 68.47
C THR A 238 9.76 -47.07 69.69
#